data_AF-A0A0D3IB27-F1
#
_entry.id   AF-A0A0D3IB27-F1
#
_cell.length_a   1.000
_cell.length_b   1.000
_cell.length_c   1.000
_cell.angle_alpha   90.00
_cell.angle_beta   90.00
_cell.angle_gamma   90.00
#
_symmetry.space_group_name_H-M   'P 1'
#
loop_
_entity.id
_entity.type
_entity.pdbx_description
1 polymer ?
#
loop_
_entity_poly.entity_id
_entity_poly.type
_entity_poly.pdbx_seq_one_letter_code
_entity_poly.pdbx_strand_id
1 'polypeptide(L)'
;LGDRHPSTLGSINNLGGLLHAKGDLDGAEALYREALQAKRETLGDRHPDTLISISNLGRLLKHQGDLDGAEALYREALEGQRETFGDRHPNTLTSIN
;
A
#
# COMPACT_ATOMS: atom_id res chain seq x y z
N LEU A 1 -14.60 -7.18 16.28
CA LEU A 1 -13.84 -6.37 15.30
C LEU A 1 -14.18 -6.99 13.94
N GLY A 2 -14.86 -6.27 13.05
CA GLY A 2 -15.25 -6.81 11.74
C GLY A 2 -14.09 -6.80 10.75
N ASP A 3 -14.30 -7.40 9.58
CA ASP A 3 -13.29 -7.54 8.52
C ASP A 3 -12.77 -6.20 8.00
N ARG A 4 -13.57 -5.14 8.16
CA ARG A 4 -13.24 -3.77 7.78
C ARG A 4 -12.63 -2.92 8.91
N HIS A 5 -12.33 -3.51 10.06
CA HIS A 5 -11.71 -2.76 11.16
C HIS A 5 -10.25 -2.45 10.82
N PRO A 6 -9.73 -1.22 11.07
CA PRO A 6 -8.36 -0.83 10.70
C PRO A 6 -7.27 -1.79 11.20
N SER A 7 -7.44 -2.35 12.40
CA SER A 7 -6.53 -3.38 12.94
C SER A 7 -6.56 -4.70 12.17
N THR A 8 -7.72 -5.10 11.64
CA THR A 8 -7.87 -6.30 10.80
C THR A 8 -7.17 -6.07 9.47
N LEU A 9 -7.35 -4.89 8.86
CA LEU A 9 -6.69 -4.51 7.61
C LEU A 9 -5.16 -4.40 7.76
N GLY A 10 -4.68 -3.94 8.92
CA GLY A 10 -3.26 -3.98 9.27
C GLY A 10 -2.71 -5.41 9.31
N SER A 11 -3.47 -6.36 9.87
CA SER A 11 -3.09 -7.78 9.90
C SER A 11 -3.04 -8.42 8.51
N ILE A 12 -3.99 -8.10 7.62
CA ILE A 12 -3.98 -8.57 6.22
C ILE A 12 -2.73 -8.06 5.49
N ASN A 13 -2.40 -6.77 5.66
CA ASN A 13 -1.19 -6.20 5.08
C ASN A 13 0.09 -6.87 5.61
N ASN A 14 0.14 -7.21 6.90
CA ASN A 14 1.28 -7.91 7.49
C ASN A 14 1.41 -9.34 6.96
N LEU A 15 0.29 -10.04 6.74
CA LEU A 15 0.31 -11.36 6.12
C LEU A 15 0.80 -11.30 4.66
N GLY A 16 0.36 -10.30 3.90
CA GLY A 16 0.91 -10.04 2.55
C GLY A 16 2.42 -9.78 2.57
N GLY A 17 2.91 -9.05 3.58
CA GLY A 17 4.34 -8.85 3.80
C GLY A 17 5.10 -10.14 4.09
N LEU A 18 4.50 -11.05 4.87
CA LEU A 18 5.08 -12.36 5.16
C LEU A 18 5.12 -13.26 3.92
N LEU A 19 4.05 -13.28 3.11
CA LEU A 19 4.02 -14.05 1.86
C LEU A 19 5.07 -13.53 0.86
N HIS A 20 5.19 -12.21 0.74
CA HIS A 20 6.24 -11.58 -0.06
C HIS A 20 7.64 -12.01 0.40
N ALA A 21 7.92 -12.00 1.71
CA ALA A 21 9.19 -12.47 2.26
C ALA A 21 9.46 -13.97 2.03
N LYS A 22 8.41 -14.77 1.84
CA LYS A 22 8.49 -16.20 1.50
C LYS A 22 8.57 -16.45 -0.01
N GLY A 23 8.47 -15.41 -0.84
CA GLY A 23 8.47 -15.52 -2.30
C GLY A 23 7.13 -15.89 -2.92
N ASP A 24 6.05 -15.98 -2.13
CA ASP A 24 4.69 -16.14 -2.64
C ASP A 24 4.13 -14.77 -3.05
N LEU A 25 4.50 -14.36 -4.26
CA LEU A 25 4.17 -13.04 -4.78
C LEU A 25 2.68 -12.92 -5.10
N ASP A 26 2.08 -13.94 -5.70
CA ASP A 26 0.65 -13.94 -6.08
C ASP A 26 -0.26 -13.90 -4.84
N GLY A 27 0.08 -14.68 -3.80
CA GLY A 27 -0.62 -14.64 -2.52
C GLY A 27 -0.47 -13.30 -1.82
N ALA A 28 0.72 -12.69 -1.86
CA ALA A 28 0.94 -11.36 -1.31
C ALA A 28 0.12 -10.29 -2.05
N GLU A 29 0.01 -10.41 -3.38
CA GLU A 29 -0.69 -9.45 -4.24
C GLU A 29 -2.19 -9.42 -3.96
N ALA A 30 -2.79 -10.61 -3.85
CA ALA A 30 -4.21 -10.76 -3.49
C ALA A 30 -4.52 -10.07 -2.15
N LEU A 31 -3.71 -10.33 -1.12
CA LEU A 31 -3.91 -9.74 0.20
C LEU A 31 -3.67 -8.22 0.22
N TYR A 32 -2.65 -7.73 -0.48
CA TYR A 32 -2.43 -6.29 -0.55
C TYR A 32 -3.55 -5.56 -1.30
N ARG A 33 -4.10 -6.14 -2.37
CA ARG A 33 -5.24 -5.56 -3.08
C ARG A 33 -6.51 -5.55 -2.22
N GLU A 34 -6.78 -6.65 -1.52
CA GLU A 34 -7.91 -6.73 -0.58
C GLU A 34 -7.79 -5.66 0.53
N ALA A 35 -6.62 -5.60 1.17
CA ALA A 35 -6.36 -4.60 2.22
C ALA A 35 -6.47 -3.17 1.69
N LEU A 36 -5.95 -2.90 0.48
CA LEU A 36 -6.02 -1.59 -0.15
C LEU A 36 -7.46 -1.19 -0.44
N GLN A 37 -8.26 -2.05 -1.07
CA GLN A 37 -9.65 -1.76 -1.36
C GLN A 37 -10.43 -1.46 -0.08
N ALA A 38 -10.30 -2.31 0.93
CA ALA A 38 -11.00 -2.10 2.19
C ALA A 38 -10.55 -0.81 2.90
N LYS A 39 -9.27 -0.43 2.82
CA LYS A 39 -8.77 0.84 3.37
C LYS A 39 -9.31 2.05 2.62
N ARG A 40 -9.38 2.01 1.29
CA ARG A 40 -10.02 3.08 0.48
C ARG A 40 -11.48 3.27 0.90
N GLU A 41 -12.24 2.20 1.06
CA GLU A 41 -13.65 2.25 1.46
C GLU A 41 -13.88 2.72 2.92
N THR A 42 -12.93 2.47 3.82
CA THR A 42 -13.11 2.71 5.26
C THR A 42 -12.46 4.00 5.74
N LEU A 43 -11.28 4.32 5.22
CA LEU A 43 -10.45 5.44 5.65
C LEU A 43 -10.37 6.55 4.60
N GLY A 44 -10.65 6.22 3.33
CA GLY A 44 -10.49 7.10 2.18
C GLY A 44 -9.11 6.99 1.52
N ASP A 45 -9.02 7.49 0.28
CA ASP A 45 -7.84 7.37 -0.59
C ASP A 45 -6.62 8.14 -0.06
N ARG A 46 -6.84 9.21 0.70
CA ARG A 46 -5.79 10.08 1.25
C ARG A 46 -5.38 9.73 2.67
N HIS A 47 -5.99 8.72 3.28
CA HIS A 47 -5.60 8.33 4.62
C HIS A 47 -4.16 7.76 4.62
N PRO A 48 -3.32 8.11 5.61
CA PRO A 48 -1.93 7.62 5.69
C PRO A 48 -1.80 6.10 5.52
N ASP A 49 -2.67 5.32 6.18
CA ASP A 49 -2.65 3.86 6.08
C ASP A 49 -3.01 3.33 4.69
N THR A 50 -3.85 4.05 3.94
CA THR A 50 -4.19 3.73 2.55
C THR A 50 -2.97 3.97 1.66
N LEU A 51 -2.32 5.13 1.80
CA LEU A 51 -1.10 5.50 1.05
C LEU A 51 0.06 4.53 1.30
N ILE A 52 0.21 4.03 2.54
CA ILE A 52 1.17 2.98 2.88
C ILE A 52 0.84 1.68 2.16
N SER A 53 -0.43 1.28 2.10
CA SER A 53 -0.84 0.05 1.39
C SER A 53 -0.66 0.16 -0.13
N ILE A 54 -0.90 1.34 -0.72
CA ILE A 54 -0.59 1.62 -2.13
C ILE A 54 0.91 1.40 -2.39
N SER A 55 1.77 1.95 -1.54
CA SER A 55 3.23 1.80 -1.65
C SER A 55 3.69 0.36 -1.50
N ASN A 56 3.08 -0.42 -0.60
CA ASN A 56 3.40 -1.84 -0.41
C ASN A 56 3.04 -2.68 -1.64
N LEU A 57 1.89 -2.42 -2.26
CA LEU A 57 1.49 -3.09 -3.50
C LEU A 57 2.42 -2.69 -4.66
N GLY A 58 2.78 -1.41 -4.78
CA GLY A 58 3.76 -0.95 -5.78
C GLY A 58 5.11 -1.63 -5.64
N ARG A 59 5.59 -1.86 -4.40
CA ARG A 59 6.82 -2.61 -4.15
C ARG A 59 6.71 -4.06 -4.59
N LEU A 60 5.57 -4.70 -4.34
CA LEU A 60 5.36 -6.08 -4.77
C LEU A 60 5.35 -6.20 -6.29
N LEU A 61 4.61 -5.33 -6.99
CA LEU A 61 4.56 -5.33 -8.47
C LEU A 61 5.96 -5.12 -9.07
N LYS A 62 6.77 -4.22 -8.49
CA LYS A 62 8.17 -4.05 -8.87
C LYS A 62 8.98 -5.36 -8.71
N HIS A 63 8.78 -6.10 -7.63
CA HIS A 63 9.44 -7.40 -7.43
C HIS A 63 8.96 -8.48 -8.40
N GLN A 64 7.71 -8.42 -8.86
CA GLN A 64 7.16 -9.27 -9.92
C GLN A 64 7.61 -8.87 -11.34
N GLY A 65 8.21 -7.69 -11.49
CA GLY A 65 8.65 -7.14 -12.78
C GLY A 65 7.60 -6.28 -13.50
N ASP A 66 6.43 -6.07 -12.90
CA ASP A 66 5.42 -5.13 -13.39
C ASP A 66 5.79 -3.70 -12.99
N LEU A 67 6.70 -3.11 -13.76
CA LEU A 67 7.22 -1.77 -13.51
C LEU A 67 6.18 -0.69 -13.78
N ASP A 68 5.31 -0.87 -14.77
CA ASP A 68 4.28 0.10 -15.13
C ASP A 68 3.21 0.19 -14.03
N GLY A 69 2.74 -0.96 -13.53
CA GLY A 69 1.81 -1.02 -12.40
C GLY A 69 2.42 -0.47 -11.12
N ALA A 70 3.69 -0.79 -10.85
CA ALA A 70 4.42 -0.23 -9.71
C ALA A 70 4.54 1.29 -9.78
N GLU A 71 4.90 1.83 -10.95
CA GLU A 71 5.06 3.26 -11.16
C GLU A 71 3.74 4.03 -10.96
N ALA A 72 2.63 3.49 -11.47
CA ALA A 72 1.31 4.07 -11.27
C ALA A 72 0.96 4.18 -9.77
N LEU A 73 1.19 3.12 -9.00
CA LEU A 73 0.92 3.11 -7.56
C LEU A 73 1.85 4.05 -6.79
N TYR A 74 3.14 4.10 -7.12
CA TYR A 74 4.06 5.02 -6.45
C TYR A 74 3.72 6.50 -6.72
N ARG A 75 3.30 6.84 -7.95
CA ARG A 75 2.79 8.19 -8.24
C ARG A 75 1.56 8.52 -7.41
N GLU A 76 0.60 7.61 -7.36
CA GLU A 76 -0.63 7.80 -6.57
C GLU A 76 -0.31 8.03 -5.09
N ALA A 77 0.58 7.20 -4.51
CA ALA A 77 1.01 7.35 -3.12
C ALA A 77 1.73 8.68 -2.87
N LEU A 78 2.63 9.07 -3.77
CA LEU A 78 3.38 10.32 -3.68
C LEU A 78 2.45 11.54 -3.73
N GLU A 79 1.52 11.58 -4.69
CA GLU A 79 0.54 12.66 -4.79
C GLU A 79 -0.33 12.73 -3.54
N GLY A 80 -0.82 11.59 -3.05
CA GLY A 80 -1.62 11.57 -1.84
C GLY A 80 -0.85 12.00 -0.59
N GLN A 81 0.43 11.65 -0.47
CA GLN A 81 1.26 12.09 0.65
C GLN A 81 1.58 13.59 0.58
N ARG A 82 1.83 14.13 -0.62
CA ARG A 82 2.00 15.58 -0.82
C ARG A 82 0.75 16.35 -0.39
N GLU A 83 -0.43 15.89 -0.80
CA GLU A 83 -1.69 16.53 -0.41
C GLU A 83 -1.96 16.41 1.10
N THR A 84 -1.64 15.25 1.70
CA THR A 84 -1.97 14.96 3.10
C THR A 84 -1.00 15.60 4.09
N PHE A 85 0.30 15.61 3.76
CA PHE A 85 1.35 15.99 4.70
C PHE A 85 2.24 17.14 4.21
N GLY A 86 2.15 17.52 2.93
CA GLY A 86 3.06 18.46 2.28
C GLY A 86 4.37 17.81 1.81
N ASP A 87 5.12 18.55 1.00
CA ASP A 87 6.34 18.07 0.32
C ASP A 87 7.50 17.74 1.24
N ARG A 88 7.54 18.31 2.46
CA ARG A 88 8.67 18.19 3.39
C ARG A 88 8.46 17.14 4.48
N HIS A 89 7.35 16.42 4.43
CA HIS A 89 7.05 15.42 5.44
C HIS A 89 7.87 14.13 5.23
N PRO A 90 8.37 13.47 6.29
CA PRO A 90 9.17 12.25 6.16
C PRO A 90 8.54 11.15 5.31
N ASN A 91 7.21 10.98 5.39
CA ASN A 91 6.49 10.00 4.57
C ASN A 91 6.57 10.36 3.08
N THR A 92 6.34 11.63 2.73
CA THR A 92 6.47 12.14 1.35
C THR A 92 7.89 11.96 0.81
N LEU A 93 8.90 12.23 1.64
CA LEU A 93 10.30 12.05 1.26
C LEU A 93 10.68 10.58 1.05
N THR A 94 10.09 9.66 1.82
CA THR A 94 10.36 8.22 1.71
C THR A 94 9.82 7.66 0.40
N SER A 95 8.70 8.19 -0.11
CA SER A 95 8.12 7.75 -1.40
C SER A 95 8.84 8.29 -2.63
N ILE A 96 9.83 9.18 -2.48
CA ILE A 96 10.66 9.72 -3.58
C ILE A 96 12.02 9.01 -3.69
N ASN A 97 12.46 8.28 -2.64
CA ASN A 97 13.73 7.54 -2.60
C ASN A 97 13.58 6.08 -3.04
#